data_AF-A0AA96WFN3-F1
#
_entry.id   AF-A0AA96WFN3-F1
#
_cell.length_a   1.000
_cell.length_b   1.000
_cell.length_c   1.000
_cell.angle_alpha   90.00
_cell.angle_beta   90.00
_cell.angle_gamma   90.00
#
_symmetry.space_group_name_H-M   'P 1'
#
loop_
_entity.id
_entity.type
_entity.pdbx_description
1 polymer ?
#
loop_
_entity_poly.entity_id
_entity_poly.type
_entity_poly.pdbx_seq_one_letter_code
_entity_poly.pdbx_strand_id
1 'polypeptide(L)'
;MNPEILETIKVWSQFAHPILMWVLLIMTLYAGYLGFQIRRTRDAQGEQKKALIKGRFNIRHYQLGSILLALMVVGSIGAMGATYINSGKLFVNPHLLTGLSMTGLIATSAALSPYMQKGHEWARYSHITLNLVLVLLFAWQAVTGMQIVQNIINRMGA
;
A
#
# COMPACT_ATOMS: atom_id res chain seq x y z
N MET A 1 10.60 -27.70 -14.86
CA MET A 1 11.24 -26.36 -14.87
C MET A 1 12.74 -26.57 -14.75
N ASN A 2 13.56 -25.84 -15.50
CA ASN A 2 15.03 -25.95 -15.39
C ASN A 2 15.45 -25.62 -13.93
N PRO A 3 16.28 -26.46 -13.27
CA PRO A 3 16.80 -26.19 -11.92
C PRO A 3 17.41 -24.80 -11.73
N GLU A 4 18.17 -24.30 -12.70
CA GLU A 4 18.80 -22.97 -12.65
C GLU A 4 17.75 -21.83 -12.65
N ILE A 5 16.67 -22.01 -13.42
CA ILE A 5 15.56 -21.06 -13.46
C ILE A 5 14.82 -21.07 -12.11
N LEU A 6 14.63 -22.24 -11.50
CA LEU A 6 13.99 -22.35 -10.19
C LEU A 6 14.79 -21.65 -9.09
N GLU A 7 16.11 -21.82 -9.09
CA GLU A 7 17.00 -21.16 -8.15
C GLU A 7 16.98 -19.64 -8.33
N THR A 8 17.04 -19.16 -9.57
CA THR A 8 16.94 -17.74 -9.90
C THR A 8 15.62 -17.14 -9.39
N ILE A 9 14.49 -17.81 -9.64
CA ILE A 9 13.17 -17.37 -9.16
C ILE A 9 13.14 -17.32 -7.62
N LYS A 10 13.69 -18.32 -6.94
CA LYS A 10 13.74 -18.38 -5.48
C LYS A 10 14.51 -17.20 -4.88
N VAL A 11 15.68 -16.86 -5.44
CA VAL A 11 16.50 -15.75 -4.94
C VAL A 11 15.81 -14.40 -5.16
N TRP A 12 15.44 -14.09 -6.41
CA TRP A 12 14.93 -12.75 -6.74
C TRP A 12 13.54 -12.47 -6.19
N SER A 13 12.70 -13.50 -6.04
CA SER A 13 11.36 -13.34 -5.47
C SER A 13 11.35 -12.86 -4.01
N GLN A 14 12.43 -13.09 -3.26
CA GLN A 14 12.56 -12.63 -1.87
C GLN A 14 12.77 -11.12 -1.75
N PHE A 15 13.28 -10.46 -2.79
CA PHE A 15 13.55 -9.02 -2.80
C PHE A 15 12.48 -8.19 -3.50
N ALA A 16 11.67 -8.80 -4.36
CA ALA A 16 10.60 -8.11 -5.08
C ALA A 16 9.56 -7.47 -4.13
N HIS A 17 9.16 -8.19 -3.08
CA HIS A 17 8.19 -7.69 -2.10
C HIS A 17 8.72 -6.47 -1.31
N PRO A 18 9.91 -6.50 -0.67
CA PRO A 18 10.46 -5.34 0.01
C PRO A 18 10.56 -4.08 -0.87
N ILE A 19 11.00 -4.23 -2.13
CA ILE A 19 11.09 -3.11 -3.08
C ILE A 19 9.70 -2.54 -3.37
N LEU A 20 8.73 -3.42 -3.66
CA LEU A 20 7.35 -3.01 -3.88
C LEU A 20 6.78 -2.28 -2.66
N MET A 21 7.07 -2.73 -1.43
CA MET A 21 6.57 -2.08 -0.21
C MET A 21 7.10 -0.65 -0.06
N TRP A 22 8.37 -0.38 -0.40
CA TRP A 22 8.91 0.99 -0.39
C TRP A 22 8.24 1.89 -1.43
N VAL A 23 8.04 1.38 -2.65
CA VAL A 23 7.31 2.12 -3.70
C VAL A 23 5.88 2.44 -3.24
N LEU A 24 5.18 1.46 -2.66
CA LEU A 24 3.82 1.64 -2.16
C LEU A 24 3.75 2.60 -0.98
N LEU A 25 4.75 2.63 -0.09
CA LEU A 25 4.81 3.60 0.99
C LEU A 25 4.87 5.04 0.43
N ILE A 26 5.76 5.29 -0.54
CA ILE A 26 5.89 6.60 -1.19
C ILE A 26 4.59 6.99 -1.89
N MET A 27 4.00 6.06 -2.64
CA MET A 27 2.72 6.29 -3.32
C MET A 27 1.59 6.58 -2.33
N THR A 28 1.54 5.88 -1.21
CA THR A 28 0.54 6.09 -0.13
C THR A 28 0.69 7.48 0.48
N LEU A 29 1.92 7.92 0.77
CA LEU A 29 2.19 9.27 1.27
C LEU A 29 1.76 10.34 0.26
N TYR A 30 2.05 10.13 -1.03
CA TYR A 30 1.62 11.05 -2.08
C TYR A 30 0.08 11.06 -2.24
N ALA A 31 -0.58 9.90 -2.11
CA ALA A 31 -2.05 9.83 -2.08
C ALA A 31 -2.62 10.62 -0.89
N GLY A 32 -1.99 10.53 0.29
CA GLY A 32 -2.31 11.34 1.46
C GLY A 32 -2.18 12.84 1.20
N TYR A 33 -1.10 13.27 0.54
CA TYR A 33 -0.93 14.65 0.08
C TYR A 33 -2.05 15.09 -0.88
N LEU A 34 -2.42 14.27 -1.86
CA LEU A 34 -3.55 14.57 -2.75
C LEU A 34 -4.87 14.69 -1.96
N GLY A 35 -5.09 13.80 -0.99
CA GLY A 35 -6.24 13.85 -0.08
C GLY A 35 -6.31 15.17 0.72
N PHE A 36 -5.17 15.62 1.24
CA PHE A 36 -5.06 16.92 1.90
C PHE A 36 -5.37 18.08 0.95
N GLN A 37 -4.86 18.05 -0.28
CA GLN A 37 -5.15 19.09 -1.28
C GLN A 37 -6.63 19.13 -1.70
N ILE A 38 -7.34 18.00 -1.69
CA ILE A 38 -8.79 17.96 -1.90
C ILE A 38 -9.50 18.74 -0.78
N ARG A 39 -9.14 18.51 0.48
CA ARG A 39 -9.70 19.26 1.62
C ARG A 39 -9.41 20.76 1.48
N ARG A 40 -8.16 21.13 1.17
CA ARG A 40 -7.77 22.52 0.93
C ARG A 40 -8.58 23.16 -0.20
N THR A 41 -8.86 22.43 -1.27
CA THR A 41 -9.66 22.93 -2.41
C THR A 41 -11.11 23.19 -2.00
N ARG A 42 -11.68 22.35 -1.11
CA ARG A 42 -13.04 22.53 -0.59
C ARG A 42 -13.14 23.79 0.29
N ASP A 43 -12.13 24.00 1.12
CA ASP A 43 -12.13 25.06 2.14
C ASP A 43 -11.67 26.42 1.55
N ALA A 44 -11.00 26.44 0.39
CA ALA A 44 -10.54 27.66 -0.28
C ALA A 44 -11.67 28.49 -0.93
N GLN A 45 -11.41 29.79 -1.09
CA GLN A 45 -12.32 30.76 -1.72
C GLN A 45 -11.61 31.60 -2.80
N GLY A 46 -12.40 32.32 -3.63
CA GLY A 46 -11.88 33.27 -4.62
C GLY A 46 -10.88 32.68 -5.63
N GLU A 47 -9.86 33.46 -5.98
CA GLU A 47 -8.81 33.06 -6.94
C GLU A 47 -8.01 31.84 -6.49
N GLN A 48 -7.81 31.67 -5.18
CA GLN A 48 -7.13 30.49 -4.65
C GLN A 48 -7.90 29.20 -4.98
N LYS A 49 -9.23 29.20 -4.83
CA LYS A 49 -10.06 28.05 -5.20
C LYS A 49 -9.97 27.73 -6.69
N LYS A 50 -10.04 28.77 -7.55
CA LYS A 50 -9.90 28.61 -9.00
C LYS A 50 -8.56 27.99 -9.38
N ALA A 51 -7.47 28.43 -8.75
CA ALA A 51 -6.14 27.86 -8.96
C ALA A 51 -6.07 26.39 -8.52
N LEU A 52 -6.61 26.04 -7.36
CA LEU A 52 -6.57 24.67 -6.82
C LEU A 52 -7.43 23.68 -7.64
N ILE A 53 -8.58 24.12 -8.16
CA ILE A 53 -9.44 23.27 -9.02
C ILE A 53 -8.69 22.78 -10.27
N LYS A 54 -7.82 23.61 -10.86
CA LYS A 54 -6.98 23.21 -12.01
C LYS A 54 -6.09 22.01 -11.69
N GLY A 55 -5.75 21.81 -10.42
CA GLY A 55 -4.96 20.68 -9.95
C GLY A 55 -5.67 19.32 -10.03
N ARG A 56 -7.01 19.27 -10.20
CA ARG A 56 -7.78 18.01 -10.34
C ARG A 56 -7.40 16.93 -9.31
N PHE A 57 -7.17 17.35 -8.06
CA PHE A 57 -6.62 16.49 -7.01
C PHE A 57 -7.51 15.27 -6.70
N ASN A 58 -8.83 15.42 -6.82
CA ASN A 58 -9.80 14.34 -6.68
C ASN A 58 -9.60 13.21 -7.72
N ILE A 59 -9.39 13.56 -8.99
CA ILE A 59 -9.18 12.58 -10.06
C ILE A 59 -7.86 11.84 -9.84
N ARG A 60 -6.79 12.60 -9.55
CA ARG A 60 -5.46 12.01 -9.30
C ARG A 60 -5.46 11.10 -8.07
N HIS A 61 -6.13 11.52 -6.99
CA HIS A 61 -6.26 10.70 -5.78
C HIS A 61 -7.03 9.41 -6.05
N TYR A 62 -8.13 9.47 -6.81
CA TYR A 62 -8.91 8.29 -7.17
C TYR A 62 -8.12 7.30 -8.05
N GLN A 63 -7.43 7.80 -9.07
CA GLN A 63 -6.59 6.99 -9.96
C GLN A 63 -5.44 6.33 -9.20
N LEU A 64 -4.70 7.13 -8.42
CA LEU A 64 -3.60 6.62 -7.61
C LEU A 64 -4.08 5.62 -6.55
N GLY A 65 -5.21 5.90 -5.90
CA GLY A 65 -5.84 4.97 -4.94
C GLY A 65 -6.25 3.65 -5.57
N SER A 66 -6.77 3.67 -6.80
CA SER A 66 -7.11 2.45 -7.55
C SER A 66 -5.85 1.62 -7.89
N ILE A 67 -4.77 2.28 -8.30
CA ILE A 67 -3.49 1.62 -8.57
C ILE A 67 -2.90 1.04 -7.27
N LEU A 68 -2.90 1.82 -6.18
CA LEU A 68 -2.45 1.37 -4.86
C LEU A 68 -3.21 0.12 -4.41
N LEU A 69 -4.54 0.12 -4.52
CA LEU A 69 -5.37 -1.04 -4.19
C LEU A 69 -4.95 -2.28 -4.98
N ALA A 70 -4.84 -2.15 -6.31
CA ALA A 70 -4.47 -3.26 -7.17
C ALA A 70 -3.08 -3.82 -6.83
N LEU A 71 -2.09 -2.93 -6.68
CA LEU A 71 -0.72 -3.33 -6.37
C LEU A 71 -0.58 -3.92 -4.97
N MET A 72 -1.30 -3.40 -3.97
CA MET A 72 -1.29 -3.96 -2.62
C MET A 72 -1.90 -5.37 -2.58
N VAL A 73 -3.06 -5.56 -3.20
CA VAL A 73 -3.74 -6.87 -3.24
C VAL A 73 -2.89 -7.90 -3.98
N VAL A 74 -2.46 -7.59 -5.21
CA VAL A 74 -1.66 -8.50 -6.03
C VAL A 74 -0.27 -8.72 -5.40
N GLY A 75 0.35 -7.66 -4.88
CA GLY A 75 1.63 -7.74 -4.19
C GLY A 75 1.59 -8.61 -2.93
N SER A 76 0.50 -8.54 -2.15
CA SER A 76 0.28 -9.40 -0.98
C SER A 76 0.16 -10.86 -1.39
N ILE A 77 -0.62 -11.17 -2.44
CA ILE A 77 -0.77 -12.54 -2.97
C ILE A 77 0.58 -13.05 -3.50
N GLY A 78 1.28 -12.23 -4.28
CA GLY A 78 2.60 -12.57 -4.83
C GLY A 78 3.65 -12.84 -3.76
N ALA A 79 3.67 -12.05 -2.69
CA ALA A 79 4.59 -12.24 -1.57
C ALA A 79 4.33 -13.54 -0.78
N MET A 80 3.06 -13.88 -0.56
CA MET A 80 2.68 -15.17 0.01
C MET A 80 3.08 -16.32 -0.92
N GLY A 81 2.84 -16.19 -2.22
CA GLY A 81 3.27 -17.16 -3.23
C GLY A 81 4.79 -17.38 -3.23
N ALA A 82 5.56 -16.29 -3.21
CA ALA A 82 7.01 -16.33 -3.11
C ALA A 82 7.47 -17.05 -1.83
N THR A 83 6.86 -16.74 -0.69
CA THR A 83 7.15 -17.42 0.59
C THR A 83 6.91 -18.92 0.49
N TYR A 84 5.77 -19.32 -0.09
CA TYR A 84 5.41 -20.73 -0.26
C TYR A 84 6.37 -21.47 -1.20
N ILE A 85 6.74 -20.87 -2.33
CA ILE A 85 7.71 -21.45 -3.28
C ILE A 85 9.10 -21.63 -2.63
N ASN A 86 9.52 -20.69 -1.79
CA ASN A 86 10.82 -20.73 -1.14
C ASN A 86 10.87 -21.67 0.07
N SER A 87 9.78 -21.77 0.84
CA SER A 87 9.78 -22.44 2.16
C SER A 87 8.88 -23.66 2.25
N GLY A 88 8.07 -23.95 1.23
CA GLY A 88 7.06 -25.03 1.23
C GLY A 88 5.88 -24.80 2.18
N LYS A 89 5.81 -23.67 2.87
CA LYS A 89 4.74 -23.30 3.80
C LYS A 89 4.65 -21.78 3.96
N LEU A 90 3.51 -21.31 4.48
CA LEU A 90 3.34 -19.93 4.92
C LEU A 90 3.58 -19.82 6.42
N PHE A 91 4.32 -18.80 6.84
CA PHE A 91 4.57 -18.51 8.25
C PHE A 91 3.54 -17.50 8.75
N VAL A 92 2.67 -17.93 9.67
CA VAL A 92 1.73 -17.02 10.33
C VAL A 92 2.49 -16.26 11.42
N ASN A 93 2.91 -15.05 11.09
CA ASN A 93 3.67 -14.17 11.97
C ASN A 93 3.04 -12.75 11.99
N PRO A 94 3.48 -11.86 12.90
CA PRO A 94 2.95 -10.50 12.97
C PRO A 94 3.08 -9.72 11.65
N HIS A 95 4.14 -9.94 10.86
CA HIS A 95 4.33 -9.30 9.56
C HIS A 95 3.22 -9.68 8.57
N LEU A 96 2.96 -10.99 8.40
CA LEU A 96 1.91 -11.49 7.52
C LEU A 96 0.52 -11.02 7.96
N LEU A 97 0.19 -11.16 9.26
CA LEU A 97 -1.12 -10.76 9.78
C LEU A 97 -1.35 -9.26 9.62
N THR A 98 -0.32 -8.44 9.85
CA THR A 98 -0.39 -6.99 9.63
C THR A 98 -0.57 -6.67 8.16
N GLY A 99 0.20 -7.30 7.26
CA GLY A 99 0.08 -7.11 5.82
C GLY A 99 -1.31 -7.46 5.27
N LEU A 100 -1.88 -8.59 5.71
CA LEU A 100 -3.26 -8.96 5.35
C LEU A 100 -4.29 -7.98 5.90
N SER A 101 -4.10 -7.50 7.13
CA SER A 101 -4.96 -6.47 7.73
C SER A 101 -4.89 -5.17 6.91
N MET A 102 -3.70 -4.75 6.48
CA MET A 102 -3.51 -3.58 5.63
C MET A 102 -4.21 -3.74 4.27
N THR A 103 -4.14 -4.92 3.65
CA THR A 103 -4.88 -5.23 2.41
C THR A 103 -6.40 -5.10 2.62
N GLY A 104 -6.91 -5.58 3.76
CA GLY A 104 -8.31 -5.37 4.14
C GLY A 104 -8.66 -3.89 4.31
N LEU A 105 -7.83 -3.13 5.05
CA LEU A 105 -8.03 -1.71 5.29
C LEU A 105 -8.12 -0.90 3.99
N ILE A 106 -7.20 -1.09 3.04
CA ILE A 106 -7.23 -0.34 1.78
C ILE A 106 -8.43 -0.73 0.91
N ALA A 107 -8.80 -2.02 0.87
CA ALA A 107 -9.97 -2.48 0.12
C ALA A 107 -11.26 -1.90 0.67
N THR A 108 -11.46 -1.96 2.00
CA THR A 108 -12.60 -1.33 2.67
C THR A 108 -12.60 0.18 2.45
N SER A 109 -11.45 0.83 2.59
CA SER A 109 -11.32 2.27 2.40
C SER A 109 -11.68 2.71 0.98
N ALA A 110 -11.24 1.97 -0.05
CA ALA A 110 -11.58 2.23 -1.45
C ALA A 110 -13.08 2.02 -1.72
N ALA A 111 -13.69 1.00 -1.12
CA ALA A 111 -15.12 0.70 -1.24
C ALA A 111 -16.04 1.80 -0.68
N LEU A 112 -15.53 2.70 0.16
CA LEU A 112 -16.28 3.88 0.65
C LEU A 112 -16.44 4.99 -0.40
N SER A 113 -15.71 4.93 -1.53
CA SER A 113 -15.70 5.97 -2.56
C SER A 113 -17.08 6.37 -3.09
N PRO A 114 -17.99 5.43 -3.43
CA PRO A 114 -19.34 5.78 -3.90
C PRO A 114 -20.16 6.56 -2.87
N TYR A 115 -20.01 6.24 -1.58
CA TYR A 115 -20.70 6.95 -0.51
C TYR A 115 -20.12 8.36 -0.29
N MET A 116 -18.79 8.51 -0.36
CA MET A 116 -18.14 9.81 -0.30
C MET A 116 -18.52 10.72 -1.48
N GLN A 117 -18.67 10.15 -2.68
CA GLN A 117 -19.13 10.87 -3.87
C GLN A 117 -20.58 11.36 -3.73
N LYS A 118 -21.42 10.61 -3.00
CA LYS A 118 -22.78 11.03 -2.61
C LYS A 118 -22.80 12.03 -1.46
N GLY A 119 -21.65 12.45 -0.94
CA GLY A 119 -21.55 13.46 0.13
C GLY A 119 -21.75 12.90 1.54
N HIS A 120 -21.74 11.58 1.75
CA HIS A 120 -21.86 11.00 3.08
C HIS A 120 -20.58 11.23 3.90
N GLU A 121 -20.65 12.09 4.92
CA GLU A 121 -19.47 12.46 5.72
C GLU A 121 -18.97 11.30 6.59
N TRP A 122 -19.83 10.40 7.07
CA TRP A 122 -19.40 9.21 7.83
C TRP A 122 -18.43 8.34 7.00
N ALA A 123 -18.68 8.21 5.70
CA ALA A 123 -17.82 7.45 4.79
C ALA A 123 -16.49 8.17 4.58
N ARG A 124 -16.50 9.51 4.53
CA ARG A 124 -15.29 10.33 4.41
C ARG A 124 -14.40 10.20 5.64
N TYR A 125 -14.96 10.34 6.84
CA TYR A 125 -14.18 10.19 8.07
C TYR A 125 -13.69 8.77 8.27
N SER A 126 -14.49 7.77 7.90
CA SER A 126 -14.06 6.36 7.91
C SER A 126 -12.89 6.12 6.95
N HIS A 127 -12.99 6.59 5.71
CA HIS A 127 -11.91 6.50 4.72
C HIS A 127 -10.62 7.16 5.22
N ILE A 128 -10.71 8.38 5.78
CA ILE A 128 -9.53 9.08 6.33
C ILE A 128 -8.92 8.30 7.49
N THR A 129 -9.73 7.81 8.42
CA THR A 129 -9.27 7.06 9.60
C THR A 129 -8.60 5.75 9.21
N LEU A 130 -9.22 4.97 8.31
CA LEU A 130 -8.65 3.73 7.80
C LEU A 130 -7.29 3.98 7.12
N ASN A 131 -7.17 5.04 6.33
CA ASN A 131 -5.91 5.37 5.65
C ASN A 131 -4.84 5.92 6.60
N LEU A 132 -5.21 6.64 7.67
CA LEU A 132 -4.26 7.04 8.71
C LEU A 132 -3.67 5.81 9.40
N VAL A 133 -4.52 4.87 9.81
CA VAL A 133 -4.08 3.58 10.37
C VAL A 133 -3.21 2.82 9.37
N LEU A 134 -3.61 2.78 8.09
CA LEU A 134 -2.85 2.14 7.03
C LEU A 134 -1.43 2.71 6.92
N VAL A 135 -1.26 4.04 6.91
CA VAL A 135 0.05 4.70 6.87
C VAL A 135 0.91 4.35 8.07
N LEU A 136 0.33 4.35 9.28
CA LEU A 136 1.05 3.99 10.51
C LEU A 136 1.53 2.54 10.47
N LEU A 137 0.67 1.62 10.03
CA LEU A 137 1.05 0.21 9.84
C LEU A 137 2.12 0.06 8.76
N PHE A 138 2.03 0.81 7.66
CA PHE A 138 3.04 0.82 6.61
C PHE A 138 4.41 1.27 7.13
N ALA A 139 4.46 2.35 7.91
CA ALA A 139 5.69 2.85 8.51
C ALA A 139 6.30 1.84 9.48
N TRP A 140 5.47 1.20 10.32
CA TRP A 140 5.92 0.12 11.20
C TRP A 140 6.47 -1.07 10.41
N GLN A 141 5.74 -1.51 9.38
CA GLN A 141 6.11 -2.63 8.54
C GLN A 141 7.37 -2.36 7.70
N ALA A 142 7.65 -1.11 7.33
CA ALA A 142 8.89 -0.74 6.67
C ALA A 142 10.10 -1.01 7.58
N VAL A 143 10.00 -0.73 8.88
CA VAL A 143 11.06 -1.02 9.85
C VAL A 143 11.19 -2.53 10.09
N THR A 144 10.10 -3.21 10.43
CA THR A 144 10.16 -4.66 10.73
C THR A 144 10.49 -5.50 9.50
N GLY A 145 10.07 -5.07 8.31
CA GLY A 145 10.38 -5.72 7.04
C GLY A 145 11.87 -5.68 6.71
N MET A 146 12.55 -4.56 6.99
CA MET A 146 14.00 -4.47 6.79
C MET A 146 14.79 -5.38 7.73
N GLN A 147 14.29 -5.63 8.94
CA GLN A 147 14.88 -6.63 9.84
C GLN A 147 14.77 -8.06 9.25
N ILE A 148 13.66 -8.37 8.59
CA ILE A 148 13.48 -9.65 7.87
C ILE A 148 14.46 -9.76 6.70
N VAL A 149 14.60 -8.68 5.90
CA VAL A 149 15.57 -8.63 4.78
C VAL A 149 16.99 -8.87 5.29
N GLN A 150 17.39 -8.24 6.39
CA GLN A 150 18.71 -8.45 6.98
C GLN A 150 18.93 -9.91 7.38
N ASN A 151 17.91 -10.56 7.97
CA ASN A 151 17.97 -11.97 8.32
C ASN A 151 18.11 -12.89 7.10
N ILE A 152 17.49 -12.54 5.97
CA ILE A 152 17.63 -13.27 4.70
C ILE A 152 19.06 -13.13 4.18
N ILE A 153 19.58 -11.90 4.10
CA ILE A 153 20.95 -11.63 3.62
C ILE A 153 21.97 -12.40 4.47
N ASN A 154 21.83 -12.37 5.80
CA ASN A 154 22.73 -13.07 6.71
C ASN A 154 22.72 -14.60 6.50
N ARG A 155 21.58 -15.18 6.10
CA ARG A 155 21.46 -16.63 5.80
C ARG A 155 21.97 -17.01 4.42
N MET A 156 22.05 -16.06 3.49
CA MET A 156 22.60 -16.28 2.15
C MET A 156 24.14 -16.12 2.11
N GLY A 157 24.69 -15.31 3.01
CA GLY A 157 26.13 -15.09 3.13
C GLY A 157 26.86 -16.02 4.12
N ALA A 158 26.13 -16.91 4.80
CA ALA A 158 26.65 -17.96 5.67
C ALA A 158 26.48 -19.33 5.00
#